data_AF-B0G7J9-F1
#
_entry.id   AF-B0G7J9-F1
#
_cell.length_a   1.000
_cell.length_b   1.000
_cell.length_c   1.000
_cell.angle_alpha   90.00
_cell.angle_beta   90.00
_cell.angle_gamma   90.00
#
_symmetry.space_group_name_H-M   'P 1'
#
loop_
_entity.id
_entity.type
_entity.pdbx_description
1 polymer ?
#
loop_
_entity_poly.entity_id
_entity_poly.type
_entity_poly.pdbx_seq_one_letter_code
_entity_poly.pdbx_strand_id
1 'polypeptide(L)'
;MGFFDKFKKKETKIENEPEHFLYSEEALDRYEAFISEQFGEYEQVFHEIVSPDIHLDIIIVPPTEKNNYYKLITMGMGAYGMNVPDNLREYELERAELVLYLPPTWNIKSEKEEDYWPIQQLKIIARLPIEYNSWVGSGHTISGSEENEPYAENTGFCSIMLINALNSDFGELDLRIEGVGKINFYQLFPLYQEELEYKKEHGANELLEKFSDDDIKPIVNISRKNYGLNTDNDIENELAELYNKLANLIASTCPKNWEEFHYLGEVENGKKSWSSTFYVKEADSGNYVKGLDLVTISDQCINAMDTILLQIYECFMKNDYKPWEQLSLSVKNTGDFNVKYQYDVMEKSEYGQTERETIWAYETFGWKPENSPFLMNI
;
A
#
# COMPACT_ATOMS: atom_id res chain seq x y z
N MET A 1 -45.58 64.35 6.81
CA MET A 1 -44.55 64.02 7.81
C MET A 1 -44.55 62.51 7.99
N GLY A 2 -43.62 61.82 7.34
CA GLY A 2 -43.45 60.37 7.43
C GLY A 2 -42.12 60.03 8.09
N PHE A 3 -42.15 59.20 9.12
CA PHE A 3 -41.08 58.96 10.10
C PHE A 3 -40.01 57.95 9.64
N PHE A 4 -39.83 57.74 8.32
CA PHE A 4 -38.97 56.68 7.77
C PHE A 4 -37.93 57.14 6.74
N ASP A 5 -37.45 58.37 6.84
CA ASP A 5 -36.43 58.93 5.92
C ASP A 5 -35.04 59.12 6.58
N LYS A 6 -34.69 58.30 7.58
CA LYS A 6 -33.44 58.43 8.36
C LYS A 6 -32.58 57.18 8.51
N PHE A 7 -32.70 56.22 7.60
CA PHE A 7 -31.72 55.13 7.50
C PHE A 7 -31.25 54.91 6.06
N LYS A 8 -30.69 55.95 5.43
CA LYS A 8 -29.63 55.75 4.43
C LYS A 8 -28.36 55.39 5.20
N LYS A 9 -28.20 54.11 5.52
CA LYS A 9 -26.91 53.57 5.94
C LYS A 9 -25.97 53.76 4.75
N LYS A 10 -24.93 54.57 4.94
CA LYS A 10 -23.76 54.61 4.06
C LYS A 10 -23.23 53.17 4.00
N GLU A 11 -23.33 52.53 2.84
CA GLU A 11 -22.55 51.33 2.54
C GLU A 11 -21.08 51.75 2.50
N THR A 12 -20.41 51.57 3.62
CA THR A 12 -18.95 51.52 3.66
C THR A 12 -18.58 50.16 3.09
N LYS A 13 -18.09 50.11 1.84
CA LYS A 13 -17.43 48.92 1.31
C LYS A 13 -16.32 48.52 2.29
N ILE A 14 -16.43 47.34 2.87
CA ILE A 14 -15.35 46.69 3.60
C ILE A 14 -14.43 46.12 2.53
N GLU A 15 -13.17 46.57 2.50
CA GLU A 15 -12.23 46.34 1.40
C GLU A 15 -11.57 44.94 1.40
N ASN A 16 -12.13 43.94 2.10
CA ASN A 16 -11.58 42.58 2.17
C ASN A 16 -12.70 41.54 2.49
N GLU A 17 -13.71 41.41 1.64
CA GLU A 17 -14.48 40.15 1.60
C GLU A 17 -13.73 39.18 0.68
N PRO A 18 -13.55 37.91 1.06
CA PRO A 18 -12.93 36.92 0.17
C PRO A 18 -13.75 36.81 -1.13
N GLU A 19 -13.07 36.66 -2.27
CA GLU A 19 -13.76 36.36 -3.52
C GLU A 19 -14.46 35.00 -3.38
N HIS A 20 -15.80 35.02 -3.45
CA HIS A 20 -16.60 33.81 -3.52
C HIS A 20 -16.68 33.35 -4.98
N PHE A 21 -16.11 32.18 -5.28
CA PHE A 21 -16.21 31.59 -6.61
C PHE A 21 -17.54 30.84 -6.75
N LEU A 22 -18.36 31.27 -7.70
CA LEU A 22 -19.71 30.75 -7.93
C LEU A 22 -19.95 30.55 -9.42
N TYR A 23 -20.70 29.50 -9.77
CA TYR A 23 -21.28 29.39 -11.10
C TYR A 23 -22.34 30.50 -11.32
N SER A 24 -22.46 30.97 -12.56
CA SER A 24 -23.66 31.70 -12.97
C SER A 24 -24.87 30.75 -12.95
N GLU A 25 -26.08 31.30 -12.89
CA GLU A 25 -27.32 30.50 -12.95
C GLU A 25 -27.33 29.59 -14.20
N GLU A 26 -26.98 30.13 -15.37
CA GLU A 26 -26.91 29.37 -16.62
C GLU A 26 -25.86 28.24 -16.59
N ALA A 27 -24.71 28.49 -15.96
CA ALA A 27 -23.67 27.47 -15.79
C ALA A 27 -24.12 26.37 -14.81
N LEU A 28 -24.79 26.76 -13.73
CA LEU A 28 -25.34 25.83 -12.75
C LEU A 28 -26.42 24.94 -13.39
N ASP A 29 -27.39 25.52 -14.10
CA ASP A 29 -28.43 24.76 -14.81
C ASP A 29 -27.81 23.73 -15.77
N ARG A 30 -26.75 24.12 -16.50
CA ARG A 30 -26.03 23.21 -17.40
C ARG A 30 -25.31 22.10 -16.65
N TYR A 31 -24.70 22.43 -15.51
CA TYR A 31 -24.03 21.48 -14.63
C TYR A 31 -25.01 20.46 -14.06
N GLU A 32 -26.10 20.90 -13.45
CA GLU A 32 -27.13 20.04 -12.85
C GLU A 32 -27.76 19.09 -13.88
N ALA A 33 -28.06 19.59 -15.09
CA ALA A 33 -28.56 18.77 -16.18
C ALA A 33 -27.55 17.68 -16.60
N PHE A 34 -26.25 18.02 -16.67
CA PHE A 34 -25.20 17.05 -16.97
C PHE A 34 -25.06 16.00 -15.86
N ILE A 35 -25.10 16.41 -14.59
CA ILE A 35 -25.01 15.47 -13.45
C ILE A 35 -26.18 14.49 -13.48
N SER A 36 -27.40 14.99 -13.71
CA SER A 36 -28.60 14.17 -13.79
C SER A 36 -28.53 13.16 -14.94
N GLU A 37 -28.00 13.58 -16.10
CA GLU A 37 -27.82 12.72 -17.28
C GLU A 37 -26.75 11.63 -17.07
N GLN A 38 -25.60 11.97 -16.49
CA GLN A 38 -24.43 11.07 -16.41
C GLN A 38 -24.39 10.21 -15.13
N PHE A 39 -24.83 10.78 -14.00
CA PHE A 39 -24.79 10.13 -12.69
C PHE A 39 -26.17 9.69 -12.22
N GLY A 40 -27.24 10.40 -12.59
CA GLY A 40 -28.61 10.09 -12.24
C GLY A 40 -29.28 11.19 -11.42
N GLU A 41 -30.61 11.09 -11.31
CA GLU A 41 -31.45 12.05 -10.58
C GLU A 41 -31.10 12.14 -9.09
N TYR A 42 -31.16 13.35 -8.54
CA TYR A 42 -30.91 13.62 -7.13
C TYR A 42 -31.93 14.59 -6.55
N GLU A 43 -32.24 14.43 -5.26
CA GLU A 43 -33.06 15.37 -4.48
C GLU A 43 -32.32 15.88 -3.23
N GLN A 44 -31.17 15.27 -2.91
CA GLN A 44 -30.41 15.55 -1.69
C GLN A 44 -29.11 16.26 -2.05
N VAL A 45 -28.91 17.41 -1.42
CA VAL A 45 -27.66 18.16 -1.46
C VAL A 45 -27.22 18.41 -0.03
N PHE A 46 -25.97 18.07 0.28
CA PHE A 46 -25.36 18.54 1.51
C PHE A 46 -24.85 19.95 1.30
N HIS A 47 -25.61 20.91 1.82
CA HIS A 47 -25.19 22.30 1.90
C HIS A 47 -24.26 22.49 3.09
N GLU A 48 -23.13 23.14 2.88
CA GLU A 48 -22.27 23.55 3.98
C GLU A 48 -22.88 24.72 4.76
N ILE A 49 -22.71 24.69 6.08
CA ILE A 49 -23.22 25.73 6.98
C ILE A 49 -22.42 27.04 6.81
N VAL A 50 -21.13 26.94 6.48
CA VAL A 50 -20.23 28.08 6.23
C VAL A 50 -19.28 27.72 5.10
N SER A 51 -19.29 28.53 4.04
CA SER A 51 -18.46 28.38 2.85
C SER A 51 -17.65 29.67 2.65
N PRO A 52 -16.44 29.80 3.22
CA PRO A 52 -15.69 31.06 3.22
C PRO A 52 -15.09 31.45 1.86
N ASP A 53 -14.99 30.50 0.92
CA ASP A 53 -14.19 30.57 -0.30
C ASP A 53 -14.97 30.06 -1.53
N ILE A 54 -15.35 28.78 -1.57
CA ILE A 54 -16.28 28.21 -2.57
C ILE A 54 -17.57 27.80 -1.91
N HIS A 55 -18.71 28.00 -2.58
CA HIS A 55 -19.96 27.36 -2.18
C HIS A 55 -19.88 25.88 -2.53
N LEU A 56 -19.22 25.11 -1.65
CA LEU A 56 -19.01 23.69 -1.84
C LEU A 56 -20.21 22.91 -1.33
N ASP A 57 -21.10 22.62 -2.26
CA ASP A 57 -22.18 21.68 -2.04
C ASP A 57 -21.75 20.28 -2.47
N ILE A 58 -22.41 19.25 -1.92
CA ILE A 58 -22.23 17.87 -2.35
C ILE A 58 -23.57 17.32 -2.80
N ILE A 59 -23.69 17.06 -4.10
CA ILE A 59 -24.83 16.37 -4.70
C ILE A 59 -24.76 14.89 -4.29
N ILE A 60 -25.90 14.34 -3.87
CA ILE A 60 -26.03 12.93 -3.50
C ILE A 60 -27.01 12.25 -4.44
N VAL A 61 -26.48 11.42 -5.35
CA VAL A 61 -27.29 10.52 -6.16
C VAL A 61 -27.45 9.20 -5.39
N PRO A 62 -28.70 8.78 -5.09
CA PRO A 62 -28.95 7.57 -4.33
C PRO A 62 -28.69 6.29 -5.15
N PRO A 63 -28.47 5.13 -4.49
CA PRO A 63 -28.44 3.83 -5.13
C PRO A 63 -29.72 3.54 -5.91
N THR A 64 -29.56 2.84 -7.03
CA THR A 64 -30.65 2.31 -7.87
C THR A 64 -30.45 0.81 -8.08
N GLU A 65 -31.45 0.12 -8.62
CA GLU A 65 -31.31 -1.31 -8.95
C GLU A 65 -30.18 -1.58 -9.96
N LYS A 66 -29.96 -0.68 -10.92
CA LYS A 66 -28.87 -0.77 -11.90
C LYS A 66 -27.52 -0.43 -11.28
N ASN A 67 -27.46 0.64 -10.50
CA ASN A 67 -26.25 1.16 -9.86
C ASN A 67 -26.45 1.19 -8.35
N ASN A 68 -26.20 0.07 -7.69
CA ASN A 68 -26.50 -0.11 -6.27
C ASN A 68 -25.39 0.45 -5.37
N TYR A 69 -25.14 1.75 -5.47
CA TYR A 69 -24.16 2.51 -4.68
C TYR A 69 -24.50 4.01 -4.73
N TYR A 70 -24.08 4.76 -3.72
CA TYR A 70 -24.19 6.22 -3.69
C TYR A 70 -23.14 6.85 -4.60
N LYS A 71 -23.48 8.01 -5.17
CA LYS A 71 -22.55 8.89 -5.88
C LYS A 71 -22.59 10.26 -5.21
N LEU A 72 -21.46 10.72 -4.73
CA LEU A 72 -21.29 12.03 -4.12
C LEU A 72 -20.43 12.84 -5.07
N ILE A 73 -20.97 13.96 -5.57
CA ILE A 73 -20.30 14.83 -6.54
C ILE A 73 -20.23 16.22 -5.93
N THR A 74 -19.06 16.84 -5.94
CA THR A 74 -18.95 18.24 -5.53
C THR A 74 -19.70 19.13 -6.50
N MET A 75 -20.22 20.24 -6.01
CA MET A 75 -20.84 21.28 -6.82
C MET A 75 -20.26 22.61 -6.34
N GLY A 76 -19.52 23.27 -7.22
CA GLY A 76 -18.95 24.60 -6.96
C GLY A 76 -17.43 24.62 -6.93
N MET A 77 -16.75 23.48 -6.81
CA MET A 77 -15.28 23.43 -6.91
C MET A 77 -14.83 23.90 -8.30
N GLY A 78 -15.53 23.49 -9.36
CA GLY A 78 -15.20 23.84 -10.72
C GLY A 78 -15.51 25.29 -11.09
N ALA A 79 -16.10 26.08 -10.19
CA ALA A 79 -16.20 27.53 -10.35
C ALA A 79 -14.84 28.23 -10.10
N TYR A 80 -13.94 27.60 -9.34
CA TYR A 80 -12.58 28.11 -9.08
C TYR A 80 -11.58 27.69 -10.16
N GLY A 81 -10.64 28.58 -10.46
CA GLY A 81 -9.69 28.45 -11.55
C GLY A 81 -8.36 27.94 -11.02
N MET A 82 -8.15 26.65 -11.25
CA MET A 82 -6.91 25.88 -11.12
C MET A 82 -5.65 26.69 -11.43
N ASN A 83 -4.67 26.82 -10.51
CA ASN A 83 -3.35 27.35 -10.89
C ASN A 83 -2.51 26.26 -11.59
N VAL A 84 -2.85 25.98 -12.85
CA VAL A 84 -2.22 24.93 -13.68
C VAL A 84 -0.95 25.49 -14.36
N PRO A 85 0.18 24.76 -14.35
CA PRO A 85 1.39 25.14 -15.06
C PRO A 85 1.18 25.40 -16.56
N ASP A 86 1.85 26.42 -17.10
CA ASP A 86 1.69 26.85 -18.49
C ASP A 86 1.97 25.74 -19.53
N ASN A 87 2.87 24.82 -19.22
CA ASN A 87 3.20 23.69 -20.08
C ASN A 87 2.11 22.60 -20.13
N LEU A 88 1.05 22.73 -19.32
CA LEU A 88 -0.08 21.80 -19.27
C LEU A 88 -1.39 22.44 -19.80
N ARG A 89 -1.36 23.68 -20.29
CA ARG A 89 -2.56 24.38 -20.80
C ARG A 89 -3.28 23.65 -21.93
N GLU A 90 -2.58 22.85 -22.72
CA GLU A 90 -3.20 22.08 -23.81
C GLU A 90 -4.18 21.00 -23.32
N TYR A 91 -4.09 20.60 -22.05
CA TYR A 91 -4.93 19.56 -21.44
C TYR A 91 -6.21 20.11 -20.80
N GLU A 92 -6.37 21.44 -20.73
CA GLU A 92 -7.55 22.13 -20.15
C GLU A 92 -7.89 21.63 -18.73
N LEU A 93 -6.91 21.65 -17.81
CA LEU A 93 -7.01 21.10 -16.45
C LEU A 93 -7.45 22.14 -15.42
N GLU A 94 -7.82 23.34 -15.83
CA GLU A 94 -8.02 24.49 -14.95
C GLU A 94 -9.26 24.36 -14.06
N ARG A 95 -10.22 23.48 -14.39
CA ARG A 95 -11.44 23.30 -13.59
C ARG A 95 -11.65 21.82 -13.31
N ALA A 96 -12.08 21.53 -12.07
CA ALA A 96 -12.37 20.17 -11.66
C ALA A 96 -13.55 20.09 -10.69
N GLU A 97 -14.25 18.96 -10.73
CA GLU A 97 -15.17 18.49 -9.70
C GLU A 97 -14.71 17.10 -9.23
N LEU A 98 -14.98 16.78 -7.97
CA LEU A 98 -14.61 15.52 -7.35
C LEU A 98 -15.80 14.58 -7.26
N VAL A 99 -15.53 13.29 -7.40
CA VAL A 99 -16.53 12.22 -7.34
C VAL A 99 -16.11 11.18 -6.32
N LEU A 100 -17.07 10.70 -5.55
CA LEU A 100 -16.90 9.63 -4.58
C LEU A 100 -18.05 8.62 -4.70
N TYR A 101 -17.72 7.34 -4.67
CA TYR A 101 -18.69 6.25 -4.74
C TYR A 101 -18.67 5.44 -3.46
N LEU A 102 -19.83 5.33 -2.79
CA LEU A 102 -19.96 4.64 -1.51
C LEU A 102 -20.95 3.49 -1.62
N PRO A 103 -20.74 2.36 -0.92
CA PRO A 103 -21.69 1.25 -0.96
C PRO A 103 -23.07 1.69 -0.43
N PRO A 104 -24.15 1.01 -0.83
CA PRO A 104 -25.53 1.40 -0.48
C PRO A 104 -25.81 1.25 1.02
N THR A 105 -24.95 0.51 1.74
CA THR A 105 -24.98 0.32 3.18
C THR A 105 -24.20 1.39 3.95
N TRP A 106 -23.49 2.30 3.28
CA TRP A 106 -22.70 3.34 3.95
C TRP A 106 -23.62 4.37 4.62
N ASN A 107 -23.31 4.74 5.86
CA ASN A 107 -24.13 5.71 6.60
C ASN A 107 -23.71 7.15 6.32
N ILE A 108 -24.11 7.69 5.17
CA ILE A 108 -23.74 9.04 4.71
C ILE A 108 -24.25 10.20 5.59
N LYS A 109 -25.13 9.93 6.56
CA LYS A 109 -25.67 10.94 7.51
C LYS A 109 -24.97 10.91 8.87
N SER A 110 -24.06 9.96 9.07
CA SER A 110 -23.32 9.82 10.32
C SER A 110 -22.23 10.87 10.41
N GLU A 111 -22.03 11.40 11.61
CA GLU A 111 -20.89 12.27 11.94
C GLU A 111 -19.73 11.49 12.59
N LYS A 112 -19.86 10.16 12.72
CA LYS A 112 -18.78 9.33 13.23
C LYS A 112 -17.64 9.27 12.21
N GLU A 113 -16.41 9.34 12.69
CA GLU A 113 -15.20 9.32 11.85
C GLU A 113 -15.16 8.12 10.90
N GLU A 114 -15.52 6.93 11.39
CA GLU A 114 -15.65 5.67 10.63
C GLU A 114 -16.51 5.76 9.37
N ASP A 115 -17.53 6.63 9.38
CA ASP A 115 -18.46 6.86 8.28
C ASP A 115 -18.16 8.18 7.52
N TYR A 116 -17.64 9.18 8.23
CA TYR A 116 -17.54 10.56 7.75
C TYR A 116 -16.24 10.85 6.98
N TRP A 117 -15.17 10.09 7.24
CA TRP A 117 -13.86 10.33 6.63
C TRP A 117 -13.89 10.47 5.10
N PRO A 118 -14.69 9.71 4.30
CA PRO A 118 -14.69 9.87 2.85
C PRO A 118 -15.24 11.24 2.40
N ILE A 119 -16.33 11.68 3.05
CA ILE A 119 -16.97 12.97 2.80
C ILE A 119 -16.04 14.10 3.25
N GLN A 120 -15.33 13.90 4.37
CA GLN A 120 -14.32 14.84 4.84
C GLN A 120 -13.19 15.00 3.82
N GLN A 121 -12.65 13.92 3.25
CA GLN A 121 -11.62 14.01 2.22
C GLN A 121 -12.12 14.73 0.96
N LEU A 122 -13.37 14.49 0.54
CA LEU A 122 -13.98 15.22 -0.57
C LEU A 122 -13.96 16.74 -0.32
N LYS A 123 -14.31 17.17 0.89
CA LYS A 123 -14.33 18.58 1.30
C LYS A 123 -12.94 19.21 1.43
N ILE A 124 -11.98 18.46 1.94
CA ILE A 124 -10.59 18.91 2.10
C ILE A 124 -9.97 19.10 0.71
N ILE A 125 -10.04 18.07 -0.15
CA ILE A 125 -9.38 18.10 -1.46
C ILE A 125 -9.95 19.19 -2.36
N ALA A 126 -11.26 19.46 -2.28
CA ALA A 126 -11.91 20.52 -3.04
C ALA A 126 -11.34 21.94 -2.76
N ARG A 127 -10.74 22.14 -1.58
CA ARG A 127 -10.19 23.44 -1.14
C ARG A 127 -8.71 23.60 -1.38
N LEU A 128 -7.97 22.49 -1.49
CA LEU A 128 -6.51 22.53 -1.67
C LEU A 128 -6.04 23.43 -2.82
N PRO A 129 -6.71 23.49 -3.99
CA PRO A 129 -6.30 24.40 -5.05
C PRO A 129 -6.33 25.87 -4.63
N ILE A 130 -7.32 26.27 -3.81
CA ILE A 130 -7.49 27.63 -3.33
C ILE A 130 -6.49 27.91 -2.21
N GLU A 131 -6.45 27.06 -1.18
CA GLU A 131 -5.62 27.23 0.01
C GLU A 131 -4.13 27.33 -0.32
N TYR A 132 -3.67 26.51 -1.26
CA TYR A 132 -2.26 26.42 -1.63
C TYR A 132 -1.94 27.10 -2.97
N ASN A 133 -2.91 27.78 -3.60
CA ASN A 133 -2.78 28.34 -4.94
C ASN A 133 -2.17 27.32 -5.93
N SER A 134 -2.78 26.13 -5.96
CA SER A 134 -2.29 24.95 -6.66
C SER A 134 -3.34 24.40 -7.64
N TRP A 135 -3.17 23.14 -8.07
CA TRP A 135 -4.11 22.42 -8.91
C TRP A 135 -4.12 20.93 -8.57
N VAL A 136 -5.22 20.26 -8.88
CA VAL A 136 -5.37 18.81 -8.76
C VAL A 136 -5.64 18.18 -10.11
N GLY A 137 -5.18 16.95 -10.29
CA GLY A 137 -5.32 16.20 -11.53
C GLY A 137 -5.17 14.69 -11.33
N SER A 138 -5.50 13.92 -12.37
CA SER A 138 -5.36 12.47 -12.36
C SER A 138 -3.91 12.05 -12.05
N GLY A 139 -3.74 11.07 -11.16
CA GLY A 139 -2.46 10.57 -10.65
C GLY A 139 -1.89 11.35 -9.47
N HIS A 140 -2.44 12.53 -9.12
CA HIS A 140 -2.06 13.22 -7.89
C HIS A 140 -2.52 12.44 -6.66
N THR A 141 -1.75 12.56 -5.58
CA THR A 141 -2.00 11.87 -4.31
C THR A 141 -1.99 12.87 -3.16
N ILE A 142 -2.98 12.77 -2.28
CA ILE A 142 -3.15 13.61 -1.09
C ILE A 142 -3.15 12.70 0.14
N SER A 143 -2.18 12.87 1.03
CA SER A 143 -2.12 12.15 2.31
C SER A 143 -2.99 12.82 3.37
N GLY A 144 -3.61 12.03 4.25
CA GLY A 144 -4.43 12.53 5.35
C GLY A 144 -3.62 13.23 6.46
N SER A 145 -2.40 12.77 6.70
CA SER A 145 -1.47 13.34 7.68
C SER A 145 -0.02 13.18 7.21
N GLU A 146 0.92 13.88 7.86
CA GLU A 146 2.36 13.78 7.56
C GLU A 146 2.89 12.36 7.80
N GLU A 147 2.36 11.67 8.82
CA GLU A 147 2.74 10.31 9.20
C GLU A 147 1.93 9.23 8.45
N ASN A 148 1.04 9.61 7.53
CA ASN A 148 0.12 8.71 6.81
C ASN A 148 -0.70 7.80 7.75
N GLU A 149 -1.19 8.36 8.85
CA GLU A 149 -2.10 7.67 9.76
C GLU A 149 -3.42 7.30 9.04
N PRO A 150 -4.04 6.17 9.37
CA PRO A 150 -5.32 5.79 8.79
C PRO A 150 -6.42 6.83 9.06
N TYR A 151 -7.34 6.98 8.11
CA TYR A 151 -8.43 7.96 8.18
C TYR A 151 -9.46 7.71 9.29
N ALA A 152 -9.57 6.47 9.76
CA ALA A 152 -10.47 6.06 10.85
C ALA A 152 -10.05 4.68 11.38
N GLU A 153 -10.50 4.31 12.57
CA GLU A 153 -10.17 3.01 13.20
C GLU A 153 -10.62 1.78 12.38
N ASN A 154 -11.63 1.93 11.52
CA ASN A 154 -12.22 0.84 10.73
C ASN A 154 -11.55 0.63 9.35
N THR A 155 -10.52 1.39 9.01
CA THR A 155 -9.85 1.32 7.70
C THR A 155 -8.35 1.49 7.82
N GLY A 156 -7.58 0.90 6.90
CA GLY A 156 -6.14 1.16 6.77
C GLY A 156 -5.80 2.20 5.70
N PHE A 157 -6.81 2.79 5.03
CA PHE A 157 -6.57 3.84 4.05
C PHE A 157 -6.07 5.12 4.73
N CYS A 158 -5.05 5.74 4.16
CA CYS A 158 -4.41 6.93 4.71
C CYS A 158 -4.13 8.03 3.67
N SER A 159 -4.35 7.73 2.39
CA SER A 159 -4.21 8.69 1.30
C SER A 159 -5.27 8.50 0.24
N ILE A 160 -5.48 9.54 -0.56
CA ILE A 160 -6.34 9.51 -1.76
C ILE A 160 -5.46 9.71 -2.99
N MET A 161 -5.60 8.82 -3.97
CA MET A 161 -5.19 9.09 -5.35
C MET A 161 -6.38 9.60 -6.15
N LEU A 162 -6.16 10.61 -6.99
CA LEU A 162 -7.17 11.07 -7.93
C LEU A 162 -7.05 10.28 -9.23
N ILE A 163 -8.15 9.73 -9.72
CA ILE A 163 -8.24 9.08 -11.03
C ILE A 163 -9.39 9.70 -11.84
N ASN A 164 -9.36 9.59 -13.16
CA ASN A 164 -10.47 10.08 -13.98
C ASN A 164 -11.78 9.39 -13.58
N ALA A 165 -12.79 10.17 -13.23
CA ALA A 165 -14.11 9.62 -12.95
C ALA A 165 -14.77 9.16 -14.24
N LEU A 166 -15.53 8.07 -14.15
CA LEU A 166 -16.38 7.59 -15.23
C LEU A 166 -17.85 7.81 -14.86
N ASN A 167 -18.72 7.88 -15.86
CA ASN A 167 -20.15 7.97 -15.65
C ASN A 167 -20.74 6.62 -15.16
N SER A 168 -22.06 6.58 -14.97
CA SER A 168 -22.77 5.39 -14.50
C SER A 168 -22.66 4.15 -15.40
N ASP A 169 -22.24 4.32 -16.65
CA ASP A 169 -22.06 3.28 -17.67
C ASP A 169 -20.58 3.06 -18.02
N PHE A 170 -19.66 3.52 -17.16
CA PHE A 170 -18.20 3.46 -17.36
C PHE A 170 -17.69 4.24 -18.58
N GLY A 171 -18.45 5.23 -19.05
CA GLY A 171 -18.06 6.17 -20.10
C GLY A 171 -17.29 7.37 -19.57
N GLU A 172 -16.54 8.02 -20.46
CA GLU A 172 -15.84 9.28 -20.17
C GLU A 172 -16.83 10.43 -19.95
N LEU A 173 -16.43 11.40 -19.13
CA LEU A 173 -17.20 12.61 -18.81
C LEU A 173 -16.61 13.80 -19.56
N ASP A 174 -17.40 14.45 -20.42
CA ASP A 174 -17.00 15.66 -21.15
C ASP A 174 -18.04 16.76 -20.94
N LEU A 175 -17.86 17.56 -19.88
CA LEU A 175 -18.65 18.74 -19.63
C LEU A 175 -17.88 19.99 -20.03
N ARG A 176 -18.48 20.77 -20.94
CA ARG A 176 -18.03 22.11 -21.31
C ARG A 176 -19.17 23.10 -21.12
N ILE A 177 -18.88 24.18 -20.43
CA ILE A 177 -19.82 25.26 -20.14
C ILE A 177 -19.28 26.56 -20.74
N GLU A 178 -20.14 27.29 -21.47
CA GLU A 178 -19.78 28.58 -22.06
C GLU A 178 -19.36 29.57 -20.98
N GLY A 179 -18.24 30.28 -21.19
CA GLY A 179 -17.68 31.23 -20.21
C GLY A 179 -16.91 30.58 -19.03
N VAL A 180 -17.05 29.28 -18.81
CA VAL A 180 -16.32 28.53 -17.75
C VAL A 180 -15.21 27.67 -18.34
N GLY A 181 -15.49 26.95 -19.44
CA GLY A 181 -14.56 26.00 -20.07
C GLY A 181 -14.90 24.54 -19.76
N LYS A 182 -13.90 23.67 -19.89
CA LYS A 182 -14.01 22.24 -19.58
C LYS A 182 -13.96 22.02 -18.07
N ILE A 183 -14.84 21.17 -17.56
CA ILE A 183 -14.82 20.68 -16.17
C ILE A 183 -14.35 19.23 -16.18
N ASN A 184 -13.21 18.96 -15.53
CA ASN A 184 -12.68 17.62 -15.37
C ASN A 184 -13.30 16.95 -14.13
N PHE A 185 -13.60 15.66 -14.19
CA PHE A 185 -14.14 14.94 -13.04
C PHE A 185 -13.11 13.95 -12.52
N TYR A 186 -12.73 14.08 -11.26
CA TYR A 186 -11.76 13.19 -10.62
C TYR A 186 -12.40 12.41 -9.49
N GLN A 187 -12.29 11.10 -9.56
CA GLN A 187 -12.71 10.21 -8.50
C GLN A 187 -11.64 10.14 -7.41
N LEU A 188 -12.09 10.12 -6.16
CA LEU A 188 -11.27 9.76 -5.00
C LEU A 188 -11.07 8.24 -4.97
N PHE A 189 -9.81 7.81 -5.07
CA PHE A 189 -9.40 6.41 -4.95
C PHE A 189 -8.52 6.22 -3.70
N PRO A 190 -9.08 5.75 -2.57
CA PRO A 190 -8.35 5.58 -1.32
C PRO A 190 -7.23 4.54 -1.45
N LEU A 191 -6.07 4.83 -0.87
CA LEU A 191 -4.88 3.97 -0.87
C LEU A 191 -4.43 3.64 0.54
N TYR A 192 -3.90 2.42 0.71
CA TYR A 192 -3.06 2.07 1.86
C TYR A 192 -1.69 2.73 1.76
N GLN A 193 -0.94 2.78 2.86
CA GLN A 193 0.40 3.36 2.89
C GLN A 193 1.33 2.67 1.88
N GLU A 194 1.32 1.35 1.85
CA GLU A 194 2.20 0.54 0.98
C GLU A 194 1.84 0.74 -0.50
N GLU A 195 0.57 0.98 -0.82
CA GLU A 195 0.16 1.31 -2.19
C GLU A 195 0.63 2.69 -2.61
N LEU A 196 0.57 3.67 -1.69
CA LEU A 196 1.12 5.00 -1.91
C LEU A 196 2.64 4.94 -2.13
N GLU A 197 3.36 4.16 -1.34
CA GLU A 197 4.79 3.92 -1.48
C GLU A 197 5.12 3.26 -2.83
N TYR A 198 4.40 2.19 -3.18
CA TYR A 198 4.55 1.52 -4.47
C TYR A 198 4.34 2.50 -5.64
N LYS A 199 3.30 3.34 -5.59
CA LYS A 199 3.02 4.37 -6.60
C LYS A 199 4.11 5.43 -6.69
N LYS A 200 4.77 5.79 -5.58
CA LYS A 200 5.89 6.74 -5.61
C LYS A 200 7.08 6.18 -6.39
N GLU A 201 7.30 4.87 -6.32
CA GLU A 201 8.41 4.19 -6.99
C GLU A 201 8.10 3.83 -8.45
N HIS A 202 6.89 3.37 -8.73
CA HIS A 202 6.51 2.75 -10.02
C HIS A 202 5.53 3.60 -10.84
N GLY A 203 4.91 4.61 -10.23
CA GLY A 203 3.89 5.45 -10.86
C GLY A 203 2.47 4.90 -10.72
N ALA A 204 1.50 5.74 -11.11
CA ALA A 204 0.08 5.45 -10.91
C ALA A 204 -0.44 4.32 -11.82
N ASN A 205 0.01 4.26 -13.08
CA ASN A 205 -0.48 3.26 -14.03
C ASN A 205 -0.09 1.84 -13.60
N GLU A 206 1.17 1.63 -13.21
CA GLU A 206 1.63 0.32 -12.72
C GLU A 206 0.90 -0.09 -11.44
N LEU A 207 0.61 0.86 -10.54
CA LEU A 207 -0.22 0.57 -9.37
C LEU A 207 -1.63 0.11 -9.79
N LEU A 208 -2.30 0.83 -10.67
CA LEU A 208 -3.67 0.52 -11.11
C LEU A 208 -3.74 -0.87 -11.78
N GLU A 209 -2.72 -1.27 -12.53
CA GLU A 209 -2.63 -2.60 -13.17
C GLU A 209 -2.52 -3.76 -12.17
N LYS A 210 -2.14 -3.51 -10.90
CA LYS A 210 -2.07 -4.55 -9.87
C LYS A 210 -3.43 -4.93 -9.30
N PHE A 211 -4.39 -4.02 -9.34
CA PHE A 211 -5.72 -4.27 -8.77
C PHE A 211 -6.46 -5.34 -9.57
N SER A 212 -7.20 -6.19 -8.88
CA SER A 212 -8.17 -7.06 -9.55
C SER A 212 -9.32 -6.25 -10.14
N ASP A 213 -9.99 -6.82 -11.15
CA ASP A 213 -11.17 -6.21 -11.78
C ASP A 213 -12.29 -5.87 -10.76
N ASP A 214 -12.35 -6.57 -9.63
CA ASP A 214 -13.34 -6.31 -8.59
C ASP A 214 -12.94 -5.17 -7.64
N ASP A 215 -11.65 -5.03 -7.33
CA ASP A 215 -11.14 -4.02 -6.38
C ASP A 215 -10.74 -2.70 -7.04
N ILE A 216 -10.53 -2.68 -8.36
CA ILE A 216 -10.33 -1.45 -9.14
C ILE A 216 -11.65 -0.68 -9.35
N LYS A 217 -12.78 -1.31 -9.04
CA LYS A 217 -14.10 -0.69 -9.15
C LYS A 217 -14.16 0.59 -8.33
N PRO A 218 -14.97 1.56 -8.76
CA PRO A 218 -14.86 2.90 -8.22
C PRO A 218 -15.44 3.03 -6.79
N ILE A 219 -16.14 2.00 -6.30
CA ILE A 219 -16.84 1.98 -5.03
C ILE A 219 -15.85 1.74 -3.89
N VAL A 220 -15.85 2.61 -2.88
CA VAL A 220 -15.01 2.43 -1.70
C VAL A 220 -15.33 1.11 -1.01
N ASN A 221 -14.31 0.25 -0.89
CA ASN A 221 -14.35 -1.02 -0.18
C ASN A 221 -13.24 -1.03 0.89
N ILE A 222 -13.59 -0.76 2.15
CA ILE A 222 -12.63 -0.76 3.28
C ILE A 222 -12.06 -2.14 3.60
N SER A 223 -12.64 -3.21 3.03
CA SER A 223 -12.22 -4.59 3.23
C SER A 223 -11.48 -5.17 2.02
N ARG A 224 -11.13 -4.35 1.01
CA ARG A 224 -10.35 -4.81 -0.15
C ARG A 224 -8.93 -5.21 0.24
N LYS A 225 -8.29 -6.02 -0.60
CA LYS A 225 -6.87 -6.36 -0.42
C LYS A 225 -6.00 -5.09 -0.49
N ASN A 226 -4.93 -5.06 0.29
CA ASN A 226 -3.82 -4.12 0.12
C ASN A 226 -2.87 -4.64 -0.97
N TYR A 227 -2.80 -3.94 -2.11
CA TYR A 227 -2.00 -4.32 -3.28
C TYR A 227 -0.58 -3.79 -3.24
N GLY A 228 -0.23 -2.95 -2.25
CA GLY A 228 1.15 -2.52 -1.98
C GLY A 228 1.99 -3.60 -1.31
N LEU A 229 1.35 -4.59 -0.67
CA LEU A 229 2.01 -5.75 -0.08
C LEU A 229 2.39 -6.76 -1.18
N ASN A 230 3.68 -6.79 -1.55
CA ASN A 230 4.22 -7.72 -2.53
C ASN A 230 4.32 -9.13 -1.92
N THR A 231 3.42 -10.04 -2.29
CA THR A 231 3.30 -11.34 -1.61
C THR A 231 4.14 -12.47 -2.22
N ASP A 232 4.61 -12.37 -3.47
CA ASP A 232 5.33 -13.48 -4.13
C ASP A 232 6.69 -13.11 -4.77
N ASN A 233 6.83 -11.97 -5.46
CA ASN A 233 8.11 -11.61 -6.09
C ASN A 233 9.15 -11.00 -5.12
N ASP A 234 8.72 -10.49 -3.97
CA ASP A 234 9.62 -9.81 -3.02
C ASP A 234 10.28 -10.81 -2.07
N ILE A 235 9.54 -11.82 -1.61
CA ILE A 235 10.10 -12.86 -0.74
C ILE A 235 11.25 -13.60 -1.44
N GLU A 236 11.12 -13.94 -2.72
CA GLU A 236 12.20 -14.62 -3.46
C GLU A 236 13.47 -13.75 -3.56
N ASN A 237 13.32 -12.44 -3.79
CA ASN A 237 14.43 -11.50 -3.87
C ASN A 237 15.08 -11.25 -2.50
N GLU A 238 14.27 -11.01 -1.47
CA GLU A 238 14.72 -10.82 -0.09
C GLU A 238 15.46 -12.07 0.41
N LEU A 239 14.89 -13.26 0.15
CA LEU A 239 15.54 -14.53 0.44
C LEU A 239 16.84 -14.70 -0.35
N ALA A 240 16.88 -14.38 -1.65
CA ALA A 240 18.09 -14.47 -2.45
C ALA A 240 19.20 -13.55 -1.91
N GLU A 241 18.88 -12.33 -1.47
CA GLU A 241 19.84 -11.45 -0.81
C GLU A 241 20.37 -12.03 0.50
N LEU A 242 19.47 -12.57 1.34
CA LEU A 242 19.83 -13.16 2.63
C LEU A 242 20.68 -14.42 2.46
N TYR A 243 20.33 -15.29 1.51
CA TYR A 243 21.15 -16.46 1.15
C TYR A 243 22.53 -16.05 0.67
N ASN A 244 22.62 -15.03 -0.18
CA ASN A 244 23.91 -14.52 -0.66
C ASN A 244 24.74 -13.93 0.48
N LYS A 245 24.12 -13.18 1.40
CA LYS A 245 24.80 -12.67 2.61
C LYS A 245 25.33 -13.81 3.46
N LEU A 246 24.52 -14.82 3.74
CA LEU A 246 24.90 -15.99 4.53
C LEU A 246 26.03 -16.78 3.86
N ALA A 247 25.89 -17.05 2.56
CA ALA A 247 26.87 -17.81 1.79
C ALA A 247 28.21 -17.09 1.71
N ASN A 248 28.21 -15.78 1.44
CA ASN A 248 29.43 -14.98 1.41
C ASN A 248 30.09 -14.90 2.79
N LEU A 249 29.30 -14.77 3.86
CA LEU A 249 29.81 -14.80 5.22
C LEU A 249 30.53 -16.11 5.51
N ILE A 250 29.90 -17.26 5.23
CA ILE A 250 30.53 -18.58 5.43
C ILE A 250 31.76 -18.76 4.54
N ALA A 251 31.68 -18.41 3.24
CA ALA A 251 32.81 -18.51 2.33
C ALA A 251 34.02 -17.66 2.77
N SER A 252 33.76 -16.50 3.38
CA SER A 252 34.80 -15.61 3.91
C SER A 252 35.47 -16.12 5.19
N THR A 253 34.80 -17.01 5.94
CA THR A 253 35.34 -17.63 7.15
C THR A 253 36.07 -18.95 6.87
N CYS A 254 35.78 -19.59 5.73
CA CYS A 254 36.42 -20.82 5.29
C CYS A 254 37.93 -20.63 4.98
N PRO A 255 38.77 -21.66 5.19
CA PRO A 255 40.17 -21.65 4.75
C PRO A 255 40.28 -21.44 3.23
N LYS A 256 41.38 -20.90 2.71
CA LYS A 256 41.53 -20.59 1.26
C LYS A 256 41.34 -21.78 0.29
N ASN A 257 41.30 -23.02 0.79
CA ASN A 257 41.21 -24.25 -0.01
C ASN A 257 39.93 -25.07 0.31
N TRP A 258 38.74 -24.53 0.03
CA TRP A 258 37.45 -25.23 0.20
C TRP A 258 36.80 -25.61 -1.15
N GLU A 259 36.07 -26.74 -1.16
CA GLU A 259 35.33 -27.24 -2.34
C GLU A 259 33.83 -26.93 -2.23
N GLU A 260 33.23 -27.29 -1.10
CA GLU A 260 31.82 -27.04 -0.80
C GLU A 260 31.60 -26.90 0.70
N PHE A 261 30.52 -26.22 1.10
CA PHE A 261 30.08 -26.20 2.50
C PHE A 261 28.60 -26.49 2.61
N HIS A 262 28.21 -26.99 3.77
CA HIS A 262 26.83 -27.34 4.12
C HIS A 262 26.49 -26.73 5.47
N TYR A 263 25.44 -25.93 5.50
CA TYR A 263 24.94 -25.20 6.66
C TYR A 263 23.59 -25.75 7.08
N LEU A 264 23.40 -25.89 8.39
CA LEU A 264 22.16 -26.24 9.04
C LEU A 264 21.81 -25.14 10.03
N GLY A 265 20.65 -24.53 9.87
CA GLY A 265 20.07 -23.59 10.83
C GLY A 265 18.75 -24.12 11.36
N GLU A 266 18.51 -23.95 12.65
CA GLU A 266 17.26 -24.31 13.30
C GLU A 266 16.68 -23.10 14.04
N VAL A 267 15.37 -22.90 13.93
CA VAL A 267 14.65 -21.85 14.66
C VAL A 267 13.39 -22.46 15.25
N GLU A 268 13.23 -22.37 16.58
CA GLU A 268 12.02 -22.79 17.27
C GLU A 268 10.91 -21.76 17.05
N ASN A 269 9.66 -22.24 16.89
CA ASN A 269 8.51 -21.37 16.69
C ASN A 269 8.43 -20.23 17.73
N GLY A 270 8.23 -19.01 17.22
CA GLY A 270 8.24 -17.79 18.02
C GLY A 270 9.64 -17.32 18.43
N LYS A 271 10.70 -17.86 17.81
CA LYS A 271 12.12 -17.54 18.07
C LYS A 271 12.52 -17.77 19.52
N LYS A 272 11.94 -18.79 20.17
CA LYS A 272 12.25 -19.15 21.56
C LYS A 272 13.68 -19.66 21.73
N SER A 273 14.18 -20.35 20.71
CA SER A 273 15.55 -20.82 20.60
C SER A 273 15.95 -20.90 19.13
N TRP A 274 17.25 -20.84 18.85
CA TRP A 274 17.82 -21.08 17.53
C TRP A 274 19.21 -21.67 17.69
N SER A 275 19.68 -22.33 16.63
CA SER A 275 21.04 -22.85 16.58
C SER A 275 21.51 -22.94 15.13
N SER A 276 22.82 -22.94 14.94
CA SER A 276 23.41 -23.18 13.64
C SER A 276 24.66 -24.04 13.73
N THR A 277 24.89 -24.83 12.68
CA THR A 277 26.12 -25.56 12.49
C THR A 277 26.43 -25.68 11.00
N PHE A 278 27.69 -25.88 10.65
CA PHE A 278 28.06 -26.10 9.28
C PHE A 278 29.30 -26.98 9.16
N TYR A 279 29.49 -27.56 7.98
CA TYR A 279 30.65 -28.36 7.61
C TYR A 279 31.24 -27.83 6.31
N VAL A 280 32.57 -27.85 6.21
CA VAL A 280 33.31 -27.43 5.03
C VAL A 280 34.11 -28.61 4.53
N LYS A 281 34.01 -28.90 3.23
CA LYS A 281 34.86 -29.88 2.55
C LYS A 281 36.15 -29.21 2.10
N GLU A 282 37.27 -29.66 2.63
CA GLU A 282 38.58 -29.18 2.22
C GLU A 282 38.96 -29.73 0.84
N ALA A 283 39.46 -28.87 -0.05
CA ALA A 283 39.81 -29.26 -1.41
C ALA A 283 41.03 -30.20 -1.45
N ASP A 284 41.95 -30.07 -0.50
CA ASP A 284 43.21 -30.85 -0.48
C ASP A 284 43.00 -32.27 0.06
N SER A 285 42.21 -32.41 1.13
CA SER A 285 42.00 -33.67 1.84
C SER A 285 40.74 -34.40 1.39
N GLY A 286 39.75 -33.68 0.84
CA GLY A 286 38.41 -34.18 0.57
C GLY A 286 37.59 -34.46 1.83
N ASN A 287 38.14 -34.19 3.01
CA ASN A 287 37.46 -34.40 4.29
C ASN A 287 36.57 -33.22 4.61
N TYR A 288 35.51 -33.50 5.36
CA TYR A 288 34.67 -32.48 5.94
C TYR A 288 35.17 -32.13 7.35
N VAL A 289 35.24 -30.83 7.61
CA VAL A 289 35.58 -30.27 8.92
C VAL A 289 34.37 -29.51 9.44
N LYS A 290 34.00 -29.73 10.70
CA LYS A 290 32.91 -28.98 11.35
C LYS A 290 33.39 -27.55 11.57
N GLY A 291 32.55 -26.57 11.27
CA GLY A 291 32.90 -25.15 11.32
C GLY A 291 33.52 -24.76 12.66
N LEU A 292 32.93 -25.20 13.78
CA LEU A 292 33.41 -24.88 15.12
C LEU A 292 34.85 -25.38 15.41
N ASP A 293 35.34 -26.37 14.67
CA ASP A 293 36.71 -26.89 14.80
C ASP A 293 37.72 -26.09 13.95
N LEU A 294 37.26 -25.14 13.12
CA LEU A 294 38.12 -24.25 12.35
C LEU A 294 38.63 -23.11 13.23
N VAL A 295 39.96 -23.03 13.38
CA VAL A 295 40.66 -22.00 14.18
C VAL A 295 40.31 -20.56 13.76
N THR A 296 39.81 -20.37 12.55
CA THR A 296 39.47 -19.06 11.97
C THR A 296 38.08 -18.52 12.35
N ILE A 297 37.22 -19.33 12.98
CA ILE A 297 35.86 -18.88 13.32
C ILE A 297 35.84 -18.21 14.69
N SER A 298 35.36 -16.97 14.70
CA SER A 298 35.09 -16.23 15.94
C SER A 298 33.60 -16.30 16.31
N ASP A 299 33.29 -16.09 17.60
CA ASP A 299 31.90 -15.95 18.06
C ASP A 299 31.14 -14.85 17.29
N GLN A 300 31.84 -13.80 16.84
CA GLN A 300 31.24 -12.74 16.02
C GLN A 300 30.73 -13.26 14.67
N CYS A 301 31.45 -14.20 14.06
CA CYS A 301 31.03 -14.82 12.80
C CYS A 301 29.79 -15.68 13.00
N ILE A 302 29.73 -16.46 14.09
CA ILE A 302 28.58 -17.31 14.42
C ILE A 302 27.35 -16.43 14.68
N ASN A 303 27.49 -15.38 15.51
CA ASN A 303 26.41 -14.44 15.77
C ASN A 303 25.89 -13.75 14.50
N ALA A 304 26.77 -13.43 13.55
CA ALA A 304 26.38 -12.87 12.27
C ALA A 304 25.61 -13.87 11.40
N MET A 305 25.98 -15.16 11.41
CA MET A 305 25.23 -16.22 10.73
C MET A 305 23.84 -16.40 11.35
N ASP A 306 23.75 -16.45 12.68
CA ASP A 306 22.49 -16.57 13.42
C ASP A 306 21.57 -15.37 13.16
N THR A 307 22.14 -14.16 13.06
CA THR A 307 21.38 -12.95 12.70
C THR A 307 20.72 -13.11 11.34
N ILE A 308 21.47 -13.59 10.33
CA ILE A 308 20.93 -13.79 8.98
C ILE A 308 19.91 -14.94 8.97
N LEU A 309 20.14 -16.01 9.74
CA LEU A 309 19.18 -17.11 9.88
C LEU A 309 17.83 -16.62 10.41
N LEU A 310 17.85 -15.76 11.44
CA LEU A 310 16.63 -15.17 12.00
C LEU A 310 15.95 -14.21 11.02
N GLN A 311 16.70 -13.46 10.22
CA GLN A 311 16.14 -12.63 9.15
C GLN A 311 15.44 -13.47 8.08
N ILE A 312 16.01 -14.62 7.70
CA ILE A 312 15.35 -15.57 6.77
C ILE A 312 14.04 -16.09 7.38
N TYR A 313 14.02 -16.39 8.69
CA TYR A 313 12.80 -16.82 9.37
C TYR A 313 11.74 -15.71 9.41
N GLU A 314 12.16 -14.49 9.71
CA GLU A 314 11.29 -13.30 9.72
C GLU A 314 10.69 -13.01 8.35
N CYS A 315 11.45 -13.21 7.28
CA CYS A 315 10.99 -13.03 5.90
C CYS A 315 9.77 -13.94 5.59
N PHE A 316 9.77 -15.20 6.06
CA PHE A 316 8.60 -16.08 5.92
C PHE A 316 7.40 -15.57 6.73
N MET A 317 7.63 -15.17 7.98
CA MET A 317 6.56 -14.70 8.87
C MET A 317 5.91 -13.39 8.38
N LYS A 318 6.71 -12.45 7.87
CA LYS A 318 6.25 -11.16 7.32
C LYS A 318 5.35 -11.35 6.10
N ASN A 319 5.59 -12.40 5.33
CA ASN A 319 4.90 -12.69 4.08
C ASN A 319 3.79 -13.77 4.24
N ASP A 320 3.33 -14.05 5.47
CA ASP A 320 2.29 -15.03 5.79
C ASP A 320 2.58 -16.48 5.33
N TYR A 321 3.85 -16.84 5.17
CA TYR A 321 4.25 -18.22 4.90
C TYR A 321 4.33 -19.05 6.18
N LYS A 322 4.11 -20.38 6.05
CA LYS A 322 4.30 -21.31 7.18
C LYS A 322 5.74 -21.19 7.70
N PRO A 323 5.96 -21.02 9.02
CA PRO A 323 7.30 -21.01 9.59
C PRO A 323 7.97 -22.37 9.43
N TRP A 324 9.18 -22.36 8.89
CA TRP A 324 10.06 -23.52 8.85
C TRP A 324 10.79 -23.69 10.19
N GLU A 325 11.22 -24.91 10.49
CA GLU A 325 11.94 -25.21 11.74
C GLU A 325 13.40 -25.60 11.48
N GLN A 326 13.70 -26.07 10.26
CA GLN A 326 15.05 -26.37 9.79
C GLN A 326 15.32 -25.77 8.41
N LEU A 327 16.49 -25.15 8.24
CA LEU A 327 17.03 -24.70 6.97
C LEU A 327 18.33 -25.45 6.71
N SER A 328 18.40 -26.15 5.57
CA SER A 328 19.63 -26.76 5.04
C SER A 328 20.08 -26.01 3.80
N LEU A 329 21.32 -25.53 3.79
CA LEU A 329 21.91 -24.79 2.68
C LEU A 329 23.24 -25.42 2.27
N SER A 330 23.48 -25.57 0.98
CA SER A 330 24.76 -26.08 0.46
C SER A 330 25.28 -25.22 -0.68
N VAL A 331 26.57 -24.93 -0.68
CA VAL A 331 27.23 -24.13 -1.72
C VAL A 331 28.53 -24.78 -2.15
N LYS A 332 28.74 -24.88 -3.47
CA LYS A 332 30.01 -25.29 -4.07
C LYS A 332 30.80 -24.07 -4.55
N ASN A 333 32.12 -24.20 -4.60
CA ASN A 333 33.00 -23.15 -5.14
C ASN A 333 32.80 -22.91 -6.66
N THR A 334 32.10 -23.82 -7.35
CA THR A 334 31.65 -23.67 -8.75
C THR A 334 30.41 -22.80 -8.89
N GLY A 335 29.75 -22.44 -7.78
CA GLY A 335 28.53 -21.63 -7.75
C GLY A 335 27.24 -22.43 -7.61
N ASP A 336 27.28 -23.76 -7.54
CA ASP A 336 26.08 -24.56 -7.28
C ASP A 336 25.54 -24.23 -5.88
N PHE A 337 24.29 -23.77 -5.82
CA PHE A 337 23.61 -23.36 -4.60
C PHE A 337 22.31 -24.15 -4.43
N ASN A 338 22.07 -24.68 -3.23
CA ASN A 338 20.80 -25.31 -2.88
C ASN A 338 20.36 -24.88 -1.48
N VAL A 339 19.06 -24.66 -1.31
CA VAL A 339 18.42 -24.45 0.00
C VAL A 339 17.22 -25.38 0.13
N LYS A 340 16.99 -25.92 1.32
CA LYS A 340 15.86 -26.78 1.66
C LYS A 340 15.30 -26.38 3.01
N TYR A 341 13.98 -26.33 3.08
CA TYR A 341 13.23 -26.06 4.30
C TYR A 341 12.56 -27.33 4.80
N GLN A 342 12.62 -27.56 6.10
CA GLN A 342 11.86 -28.62 6.77
C GLN A 342 10.91 -28.03 7.81
N TYR A 343 9.77 -28.69 7.95
CA TYR A 343 8.65 -28.27 8.78
C TYR A 343 8.27 -29.38 9.75
N ASP A 344 7.82 -29.00 10.94
CA ASP A 344 7.33 -29.91 11.97
C ASP A 344 8.37 -30.99 12.35
N VAL A 345 9.67 -30.65 12.33
CA VAL A 345 10.80 -31.53 12.71
C VAL A 345 11.03 -31.54 14.21
N MET A 346 10.72 -30.44 14.89
CA MET A 346 10.88 -30.30 16.34
C MET A 346 9.88 -31.20 17.07
N GLU A 347 8.63 -31.24 16.61
CA GLU A 347 7.58 -32.11 17.16
C GLU A 347 7.87 -33.60 16.92
N LYS A 348 8.52 -33.93 15.80
CA LYS A 348 8.86 -35.31 15.43
C LYS A 348 10.14 -35.84 16.09
N SER A 349 10.91 -34.97 16.74
CA SER A 349 12.19 -35.32 17.35
C SER A 349 11.99 -35.70 18.82
N GLU A 350 12.35 -36.94 19.17
CA GLU A 350 12.29 -37.43 20.55
C GLU A 350 13.50 -36.98 21.38
N TYR A 351 14.65 -36.78 20.72
CA TYR A 351 15.94 -36.55 21.37
C TYR A 351 16.54 -35.16 21.11
N GLY A 352 15.73 -34.25 20.55
CA GLY A 352 16.09 -32.86 20.36
C GLY A 352 17.15 -32.63 19.28
N GLN A 353 17.93 -31.55 19.44
CA GLN A 353 18.87 -31.06 18.43
C GLN A 353 19.90 -32.10 17.99
N THR A 354 20.43 -32.90 18.92
CA THR A 354 21.46 -33.90 18.60
C THR A 354 20.95 -34.96 17.63
N GLU A 355 19.70 -35.39 17.77
CA GLU A 355 19.07 -36.32 16.82
C GLU A 355 18.90 -35.67 15.45
N ARG A 356 18.33 -34.46 15.39
CA ARG A 356 18.09 -33.76 14.12
C ARG A 356 19.38 -33.44 13.36
N GLU A 357 20.43 -33.01 14.06
CA GLU A 357 21.77 -32.84 13.47
C GLU A 357 22.33 -34.17 12.94
N THR A 358 22.10 -35.28 13.65
CA THR A 358 22.57 -36.60 13.23
C THR A 358 21.83 -37.09 11.99
N ILE A 359 20.50 -36.92 11.95
CA ILE A 359 19.66 -37.26 10.78
C ILE A 359 20.10 -36.43 9.58
N TRP A 360 20.23 -35.10 9.76
CA TRP A 360 20.70 -34.22 8.70
C TRP A 360 22.09 -34.61 8.17
N ALA A 361 23.04 -34.93 9.05
CA ALA A 361 24.38 -35.37 8.65
C ALA A 361 24.35 -36.71 7.90
N TYR A 362 23.48 -37.63 8.28
CA TYR A 362 23.27 -38.88 7.54
C TYR A 362 22.68 -38.62 6.15
N GLU A 363 21.63 -37.80 6.05
CA GLU A 363 20.98 -37.47 4.77
C GLU A 363 21.91 -36.69 3.82
N THR A 364 22.76 -35.83 4.38
CA THR A 364 23.65 -34.95 3.60
C THR A 364 24.94 -35.65 3.18
N PHE A 365 25.55 -36.42 4.08
CA PHE A 365 26.89 -36.98 3.88
C PHE A 365 26.96 -38.51 3.90
N GLY A 366 25.87 -39.20 4.24
CA GLY A 366 25.86 -40.63 4.47
C GLY A 366 26.57 -41.06 5.76
N TRP A 367 26.86 -40.12 6.67
CA TRP A 367 27.58 -40.43 7.91
C TRP A 367 26.67 -41.14 8.90
N LYS A 368 27.06 -42.36 9.27
CA LYS A 368 26.37 -43.15 10.28
C LYS A 368 27.27 -43.28 11.51
N PRO A 369 26.93 -42.66 12.66
CA PRO A 369 27.70 -42.86 13.88
C PRO A 369 27.62 -44.34 14.31
N GLU A 370 28.74 -44.93 14.70
CA GLU A 370 28.78 -46.27 15.28
C GLU A 370 27.92 -46.28 16.56
N ASN A 371 26.76 -46.94 16.49
CA ASN A 371 25.74 -47.04 17.56
C ASN A 371 24.80 -45.83 17.75
N SER A 372 24.53 -45.02 16.71
CA SER A 372 23.48 -43.99 16.82
C SER A 372 22.09 -44.61 17.06
N PRO A 373 21.38 -44.28 18.16
CA PRO A 373 20.01 -44.72 18.36
C PRO A 373 19.02 -44.03 17.41
N PHE A 374 19.42 -42.92 16.78
CA PHE A 374 18.57 -42.06 15.96
C PHE A 374 18.35 -42.60 14.53
N LEU A 375 19.21 -43.51 14.07
CA LEU A 375 19.17 -44.07 12.71
C LEU A 375 18.63 -45.51 12.66
N MET A 376 17.92 -45.95 13.70
CA MET A 376 17.39 -47.34 13.75
C MET A 376 16.17 -47.58 12.84
N ASN A 377 15.47 -46.50 12.44
CA ASN A 377 14.22 -46.56 11.68
C ASN A 377 14.27 -45.81 10.32
N ILE A 378 15.46 -45.41 9.85
CA ILE A 378 15.68 -44.76 8.54
C ILE A 378 16.13 -45.78 7.50
#